data_AF-A0A9Q0NCM3-F1
#
_entry.id   AF-A0A9Q0NCM3-F1
#
_cell.length_a   1.000
_cell.length_b   1.000
_cell.length_c   1.000
_cell.angle_alpha   90.00
_cell.angle_beta   90.00
_cell.angle_gamma   90.00
#
_symmetry.space_group_name_H-M   'P 1'
#
loop_
_entity.id
_entity.type
_entity.pdbx_description
1 polymer ?
#
loop_
_entity_poly.entity_id
_entity_poly.type
_entity_poly.pdbx_seq_one_letter_code
_entity_poly.pdbx_strand_id
1 'polypeptide(L)' 'MHYKIWRLNNNRLKAIPENFLGNSANLLRLDLSHNSLTTIGRKMFRGSPSLRSLQLDNNEIMCMDEQAFKGLTELEIL' A
#
# COMPACT_ATOMS: atom_id res chain seq x y z
N MET A 1 -17.73 -14.18 3.41
CA MET A 1 -17.04 -13.02 2.79
C MET A 1 -15.55 -13.31 2.79
N HIS A 2 -14.88 -13.29 1.64
CA HIS A 2 -13.46 -13.66 1.56
C HIS A 2 -12.59 -12.40 1.66
N TYR A 3 -11.86 -12.28 2.76
CA TYR A 3 -10.90 -11.21 2.98
C TYR A 3 -9.62 -11.48 2.18
N LYS A 4 -9.10 -10.43 1.52
CA LYS A 4 -7.85 -10.54 0.76
C LYS A 4 -6.72 -9.89 1.55
N ILE A 5 -5.59 -10.61 1.63
CA ILE A 5 -4.36 -10.15 2.27
C ILE A 5 -3.23 -10.33 1.25
N TRP A 6 -2.49 -9.26 0.98
CA TRP A 6 -1.31 -9.28 0.11
C TRP A 6 -0.06 -9.09 0.96
N ARG A 7 0.86 -10.05 0.86
CA ARG A 7 2.18 -10.00 1.50
C ARG A 7 3.25 -9.96 0.43
N LEU A 8 3.89 -8.81 0.31
CA LEU A 8 4.99 -8.52 -0.61
C LEU A 8 6.25 -8.09 0.16
N ASN A 9 6.27 -8.34 1.47
CA ASN A 9 7.37 -8.01 2.34
C ASN A 9 8.61 -8.88 2.10
N ASN A 10 9.77 -8.41 2.56
CA ASN A 10 11.08 -9.07 2.38
C ASN A 10 11.46 -9.29 0.91
N ASN A 11 11.19 -8.28 0.09
CA ASN A 11 11.61 -8.25 -1.31
C ASN A 11 12.59 -7.09 -1.54
N ARG A 12 12.91 -6.85 -2.81
CA ARG A 12 13.78 -5.74 -3.24
C ARG A 12 13.01 -4.75 -4.10
N LEU A 13 11.73 -4.55 -3.79
CA LEU A 13 10.88 -3.64 -4.54
C LEU A 13 11.38 -2.22 -4.33
N LYS A 14 11.78 -1.55 -5.43
CA LYS A 14 12.22 -0.14 -5.41
C LYS A 14 11.08 0.84 -5.66
N ALA A 15 10.05 0.37 -6.35
CA ALA A 15 8.84 1.12 -6.65
C ALA A 15 7.67 0.15 -6.82
N ILE A 16 6.45 0.65 -6.61
CA ILE A 16 5.21 -0.03 -6.99
C ILE A 16 4.60 0.75 -8.15
N PRO A 17 4.14 0.08 -9.22
CA PRO A 17 3.46 0.74 -10.34
C PRO A 17 2.23 1.54 -9.87
N GLU A 18 1.91 2.63 -10.56
CA GLU A 18 0.65 3.34 -10.32
C GLU A 18 -0.55 2.39 -10.53
N ASN A 19 -1.58 2.52 -9.69
CA ASN A 19 -2.78 1.69 -9.75
C ASN A 19 -2.48 0.17 -9.67
N PHE A 20 -1.37 -0.24 -9.06
CA PHE A 20 -1.03 -1.66 -8.86
C PHE A 20 -2.14 -2.46 -8.18
N LEU A 21 -2.83 -1.84 -7.21
CA LEU A 21 -3.96 -2.48 -6.54
C LEU A 21 -5.22 -2.56 -7.42
N GLY A 22 -5.26 -1.86 -8.55
CA GLY A 22 -6.37 -1.86 -9.50
C GLY A 22 -7.71 -1.56 -8.82
N ASN A 23 -8.65 -2.50 -8.91
CA ASN A 23 -9.95 -2.46 -8.24
C ASN A 23 -10.04 -3.55 -7.15
N SER A 24 -9.02 -3.65 -6.29
CA SER A 24 -8.98 -4.61 -5.18
C SER A 24 -9.83 -4.14 -4.00
N ALA A 25 -11.12 -3.94 -4.23
CA ALA A 25 -12.06 -3.44 -3.24
C ALA A 25 -12.19 -4.33 -1.99
N ASN A 26 -11.78 -5.61 -2.05
CA ASN A 26 -11.81 -6.54 -0.92
C ASN A 26 -10.45 -6.76 -0.24
N LEU A 27 -9.42 -5.96 -0.59
CA LEU A 27 -8.11 -6.02 0.07
C LEU A 27 -8.19 -5.36 1.45
N LEU A 28 -7.95 -6.14 2.50
CA LEU A 28 -7.94 -5.65 3.88
C LEU A 28 -6.54 -5.33 4.41
N ARG A 29 -5.53 -6.11 3.99
CA ARG A 29 -4.15 -5.92 4.44
C ARG A 29 -3.16 -5.99 3.30
N LEU A 30 -2.25 -5.03 3.26
CA LEU A 30 -1.12 -4.97 2.35
C LEU A 30 0.16 -4.80 3.16
N ASP A 31 1.03 -5.79 3.07
CA ASP A 31 2.34 -5.77 3.71
C ASP A 31 3.43 -5.58 2.66
N LEU A 32 4.05 -4.39 2.67
CA LEU A 32 5.16 -3.98 1.82
C LEU A 32 6.44 -3.76 2.65
N SER A 33 6.45 -4.20 3.90
CA SER A 33 7.59 -4.00 4.80
C SER A 33 8.86 -4.70 4.30
N HIS A 34 10.04 -4.25 4.73
CA HIS A 34 11.32 -4.85 4.31
C HIS A 34 11.47 -4.90 2.79
N ASN A 35 11.36 -3.73 2.15
CA ASN A 35 11.63 -3.50 0.74
C ASN A 35 12.56 -2.27 0.60
N SER A 36 12.75 -1.76 -0.61
CA SER A 36 13.57 -0.57 -0.88
C SER A 36 12.74 0.54 -1.55
N LEU A 37 11.46 0.67 -1.17
CA LEU A 37 10.59 1.70 -1.72
C LEU A 37 11.10 3.07 -1.30
N THR A 38 11.34 3.95 -2.28
CA THR A 38 11.88 5.30 -2.03
C THR A 38 10.82 6.39 -2.04
N THR A 39 9.68 6.12 -2.67
CA THR A 39 8.59 7.09 -2.82
C THR A 39 7.23 6.44 -2.67
N ILE A 40 6.28 7.18 -2.11
CA ILE A 40 4.86 6.82 -2.05
C ILE A 40 4.07 7.82 -2.88
N GLY A 41 3.56 7.37 -4.02
CA GLY A 41 2.81 8.21 -4.96
C GLY A 41 1.30 8.22 -4.70
N ARG A 42 0.63 9.31 -5.13
CA ARG A 42 -0.82 9.54 -5.00
C ARG A 42 -1.72 8.38 -5.42
N LYS A 43 -1.31 7.61 -6.43
CA LYS A 43 -2.13 6.54 -7.02
C LYS A 43 -1.68 5.13 -6.60
N MET A 44 -0.72 5.01 -5.68
CA MET A 44 -0.14 3.71 -5.32
C MET A 44 -1.19 2.80 -4.67
N PHE A 45 -2.01 3.35 -3.77
CA PHE A 45 -3.01 2.59 -3.02
C PHE A 45 -4.45 2.80 -3.52
N ARG A 46 -4.62 3.48 -4.67
CA ARG A 46 -5.93 3.77 -5.23
C ARG A 46 -6.68 2.46 -5.56
N GLY A 47 -7.97 2.44 -5.25
CA GLY A 47 -8.88 1.32 -5.59
C GLY A 47 -8.92 0.19 -4.56
N SER A 48 -8.37 0.40 -3.37
CA SER A 48 -8.55 -0.47 -2.19
C SER A 48 -9.22 0.27 -1.03
N PRO A 49 -10.48 0.73 -1.17
CA PRO A 49 -11.16 1.51 -0.13
C PRO A 49 -11.32 0.75 1.19
N SER A 50 -11.40 -0.59 1.15
CA SER A 50 -11.51 -1.44 2.34
C SER A 50 -10.15 -1.80 2.97
N LEU A 51 -9.04 -1.20 2.55
CA LEU A 51 -7.73 -1.46 3.14
C LEU A 51 -7.71 -0.94 4.58
N ARG A 52 -7.49 -1.85 5.54
CA ARG A 52 -7.46 -1.55 6.98
C ARG A 52 -6.05 -1.53 7.57
N SER A 53 -5.14 -2.31 7.00
CA SER A 53 -3.75 -2.40 7.47
C SER A 53 -2.78 -2.30 6.31
N LEU A 54 -1.98 -1.24 6.31
CA LEU A 54 -0.84 -1.06 5.44
C LEU A 54 0.42 -1.18 6.30
N GLN A 55 1.45 -1.87 5.82
CA GLN A 55 2.76 -1.94 6.49
C GLN A 55 3.82 -1.50 5.50
N LEU A 56 4.56 -0.45 5.84
CA LEU A 56 5.62 0.15 5.02
C LEU A 56 6.97 0.20 5.74
N ASP A 57 7.07 -0.39 6.93
CA ASP A 57 8.27 -0.40 7.77
C ASP A 57 9.48 -0.99 7.03
N ASN A 58 10.67 -0.55 7.39
CA ASN A 58 11.92 -1.02 6.76
C ASN A 58 11.90 -0.86 5.23
N ASN A 59 11.52 0.34 4.78
CA ASN A 59 11.74 0.85 3.42
C ASN A 59 12.63 2.09 3.47
N GLU A 60 12.94 2.66 2.31
CA GLU A 60 13.81 3.83 2.15
C GLU A 60 13.02 5.08 1.72
N ILE A 61 11.79 5.22 2.24
CA ILE A 61 10.83 6.24 1.79
C ILE A 61 11.34 7.63 2.15
N MET A 62 11.72 8.42 1.14
CA MET A 62 12.21 9.79 1.30
C MET A 62 11.14 10.83 0.95
N CYS A 63 10.23 10.48 0.04
CA CYS A 63 9.19 11.39 -0.43
C CYS A 63 7.83 10.68 -0.43
N MET A 64 6.80 11.41 -0.02
CA MET A 64 5.42 10.93 -0.04
C MET A 64 4.50 12.05 -0.53
N ASP A 65 3.63 11.70 -1.47
CA ASP A 65 2.59 12.61 -1.94
C ASP A 65 1.57 12.86 -0.83
N GLU A 66 1.17 14.11 -0.63
CA GLU A 66 0.20 14.52 0.42
C GLU A 66 -1.16 13.80 0.28
N GLN A 67 -1.48 13.32 -0.92
CA GLN A 67 -2.72 12.59 -1.22
C GLN A 67 -2.49 11.08 -1.42
N ALA A 68 -1.34 10.53 -1.02
CA ALA A 68 -1.01 9.11 -1.14
C ALA A 68 -2.07 8.16 -0.57
N PHE A 69 -2.67 8.53 0.57
CA PHE A 69 -3.67 7.72 1.28
C PHE A 69 -5.10 8.18 1.03
N LYS A 70 -5.32 9.10 0.09
CA LYS A 70 -6.66 9.61 -0.21
C LYS A 70 -7.56 8.48 -0.71
N GLY A 71 -8.68 8.27 -0.02
CA GLY A 71 -9.66 7.25 -0.36
C GLY A 71 -9.47 5.89 0.34
N LEU A 72 -8.44 5.75 1.19
CA LEU A 72 -8.33 4.64 2.13
C LEU A 72 -9.17 4.95 3.39
N THR A 73 -10.49 4.96 3.24
CA THR A 73 -11.43 5.43 4.28
C THR A 73 -11.50 4.50 5.49
N GLU A 74 -11.13 3.23 5.32
CA GLU A 74 -11.14 2.20 6.36
C GLU A 74 -9.76 1.96 6.98
N LEU A 75 -8.75 2.78 6.66
CA LEU A 75 -7.38 2.55 7.14
C LEU A 75 -7.28 2.77 8.66
N GLU A 76 -6.89 1.72 9.38
CA GLU A 76 -6.76 1.73 10.84
C GLU A 76 -5.29 1.67 11.28
N ILE A 77 -4.46 0.97 10.51
CA ILE A 77 -3.04 0.74 10.81
C ILE A 77 -2.22 1.11 9.58
N LEU A 78 -1.22 1.98 9.77
CA LEU A 78 -0.26 2.44 8.76
C LEU A 78 1.17 2.21 9.27
#